data_AF-A0A9D4R9X1-F1
#
_entry.id   AF-A0A9D4R9X1-F1
#
_cell.length_a   1.000
_cell.length_b   1.000
_cell.length_c   1.000
_cell.angle_alpha   90.00
_cell.angle_beta   90.00
_cell.angle_gamma   90.00
#
_symmetry.space_group_name_H-M   'P 1'
#
loop_
_entity.id
_entity.type
_entity.pdbx_description
1 polymer ?
#
loop_
_entity_poly.entity_id
_entity_poly.type
_entity_poly.pdbx_seq_one_letter_code
_entity_poly.pdbx_strand_id
1 'polypeptide(L)'
;MYTCFQLFMSTRQHGTLFLTLLNLMMHSNLPELNCQADIEYCRDVLGLDKPDHEVAKKLFKELFASYKKQWMTNLNFWCHRLNKAIDMRISTKS
;
A
#
# COMPACT_ATOMS: atom_id res chain seq x y z
N MET A 1 -16.06 -1.92 0.53
CA MET A 1 -15.39 -2.54 1.70
C MET A 1 -15.32 -4.06 1.56
N TYR A 2 -16.45 -4.76 1.37
CA TYR A 2 -16.48 -6.22 1.22
C TYR A 2 -15.64 -6.75 0.04
N THR A 3 -15.71 -6.13 -1.14
CA THR A 3 -14.90 -6.54 -2.31
C THR A 3 -13.39 -6.46 -2.05
N CYS A 4 -12.92 -5.38 -1.38
CA CYS A 4 -11.51 -5.22 -1.02
C CYS A 4 -11.07 -6.30 -0.01
N PHE A 5 -11.94 -6.62 0.95
CA PHE A 5 -11.70 -7.68 1.91
C PHE A 5 -11.55 -9.04 1.22
N GLN A 6 -12.51 -9.40 0.37
CA GLN A 6 -12.50 -10.68 -0.36
C GLN A 6 -11.26 -10.79 -1.26
N LEU A 7 -10.94 -9.74 -2.03
CA LEU A 7 -9.76 -9.73 -2.89
C LEU A 7 -8.47 -9.94 -2.09
N PHE A 8 -8.34 -9.26 -0.95
CA PHE A 8 -7.16 -9.41 -0.09
C PHE A 8 -7.04 -10.84 0.43
N MET A 9 -8.13 -11.44 0.92
CA MET A 9 -8.13 -12.81 1.42
C MET A 9 -7.78 -13.83 0.31
N SER A 10 -8.30 -13.65 -0.91
CA SER A 10 -7.91 -14.47 -2.07
C SER A 10 -6.45 -14.26 -2.49
N THR A 11 -5.94 -13.03 -2.43
CA THR A 11 -4.54 -12.72 -2.73
C THR A 11 -3.60 -13.43 -1.74
N ARG A 12 -3.98 -13.42 -0.46
CA ARG A 12 -3.24 -14.05 0.63
C ARG A 12 -3.12 -15.57 0.48
N GLN A 13 -4.14 -16.24 -0.07
CA GLN A 13 -4.06 -17.68 -0.40
C GLN A 13 -2.90 -18.00 -1.37
N HIS A 14 -2.54 -17.05 -2.22
CA HIS A 14 -1.40 -17.14 -3.14
C HIS A 14 -0.17 -16.37 -2.65
N GLY A 15 -0.13 -15.94 -1.38
CA GLY A 15 0.91 -15.06 -0.84
C GLY A 15 2.34 -15.58 -1.02
N THR A 16 2.56 -16.88 -0.87
CA THR A 16 3.88 -17.51 -1.08
C THR A 16 4.38 -17.35 -2.52
N LEU A 17 3.47 -17.40 -3.51
CA LEU A 17 3.83 -17.17 -4.92
C LEU A 17 4.28 -15.72 -5.12
N PHE A 18 3.54 -14.75 -4.57
CA PHE A 18 3.91 -13.34 -4.62
C PHE A 18 5.28 -13.09 -3.99
N LEU A 19 5.54 -13.65 -2.80
CA LEU A 19 6.85 -13.51 -2.16
C LEU A 19 7.97 -14.13 -2.99
N THR A 20 7.73 -15.28 -3.62
CA THR A 20 8.73 -15.92 -4.49
C THR A 20 9.05 -15.04 -5.70
N LEU A 21 8.03 -14.45 -6.34
CA LEU A 21 8.22 -13.54 -7.47
C LEU A 21 8.98 -12.28 -7.07
N LEU A 22 8.64 -11.67 -5.94
CA LEU A 22 9.36 -10.50 -5.41
C LEU A 22 10.81 -10.84 -5.08
N ASN A 23 11.05 -12.02 -4.51
CA ASN A 23 12.40 -12.49 -4.21
C ASN A 23 13.25 -12.66 -5.48
N LEU A 24 12.66 -13.18 -6.56
CA LEU A 24 13.31 -13.25 -7.87
C LEU A 24 13.62 -11.87 -8.46
N MET A 25 12.81 -10.86 -8.12
CA MET A 25 12.99 -9.49 -8.59
C MET A 25 14.03 -8.67 -7.82
N MET A 26 14.60 -9.17 -6.71
CA MET A 26 15.58 -8.40 -5.91
C MET A 26 16.84 -7.99 -6.71
N HIS A 27 17.18 -8.75 -7.75
CA HIS A 27 18.35 -8.47 -8.60
C HIS A 27 18.03 -7.57 -9.82
N SER A 28 16.78 -7.12 -9.96
CA SER A 28 16.33 -6.30 -11.08
C SER A 28 16.68 -4.81 -10.92
N ASN A 29 17.51 -4.45 -9.93
CA ASN A 29 17.90 -3.07 -9.59
C ASN A 29 16.71 -2.14 -9.28
N LEU A 30 15.62 -2.67 -8.71
CA LEU A 30 14.56 -1.81 -8.17
C LEU A 30 15.04 -1.22 -6.83
N PRO A 31 15.10 0.12 -6.67
CA PRO A 31 15.55 0.73 -5.43
C PRO A 31 14.64 0.39 -4.24
N GLU A 32 13.35 0.16 -4.50
CA GLU A 32 12.32 -0.18 -3.50
C GLU A 32 12.27 -1.66 -3.10
N LEU A 33 13.09 -2.51 -3.76
CA LEU A 33 13.09 -3.96 -3.56
C LEU A 33 14.52 -4.48 -3.77
N ASN A 34 15.38 -4.19 -2.80
CA ASN A 34 16.82 -4.45 -2.90
C ASN A 34 17.37 -5.28 -1.73
N CYS A 35 16.57 -5.47 -0.67
CA CYS A 35 17.01 -6.19 0.51
C CYS A 35 15.95 -7.15 1.05
N GLN A 36 16.40 -8.09 1.87
CA GLN A 36 15.52 -9.09 2.48
C GLN A 36 14.41 -8.46 3.34
N ALA A 37 14.67 -7.30 3.96
CA ALA A 37 13.70 -6.59 4.78
C ALA A 37 12.48 -6.13 3.96
N ASP A 38 12.65 -5.83 2.67
CA ASP A 38 11.55 -5.45 1.77
C ASP A 38 10.60 -6.63 1.54
N ILE A 39 11.14 -7.84 1.40
CA ILE A 39 10.36 -9.09 1.27
C ILE A 39 9.64 -9.42 2.58
N GLU A 40 10.33 -9.27 3.70
CA GLU A 40 9.74 -9.47 5.04
C GLU A 40 8.60 -8.49 5.31
N TYR A 41 8.74 -7.23 4.89
CA TYR A 41 7.65 -6.27 4.95
C TYR A 41 6.43 -6.73 4.14
N CYS A 42 6.61 -7.21 2.91
CA CYS A 42 5.49 -7.76 2.13
C CYS A 42 4.83 -8.96 2.81
N ARG A 43 5.61 -9.84 3.45
CA ARG A 43 5.10 -10.98 4.21
C ARG A 43 4.25 -10.53 5.40
N ASP A 44 4.69 -9.51 6.11
CA ASP A 44 3.98 -8.92 7.26
C ASP A 44 2.69 -8.20 6.86
N VAL A 45 2.70 -7.53 5.71
CA VAL A 45 1.52 -6.88 5.13
C VAL A 45 0.47 -7.92 4.76
N LEU A 46 0.85 -9.00 4.08
CA LEU A 46 -0.04 -10.13 3.77
C LEU A 46 -0.42 -10.96 5.02
N GLY A 47 0.38 -10.82 6.09
CA GLY A 47 0.19 -11.47 7.39
C GLY A 47 0.30 -12.99 7.33
N LEU A 48 1.13 -13.56 6.44
CA LEU A 48 1.13 -14.99 6.12
C LEU A 48 1.36 -15.91 7.34
N ASP A 49 2.00 -15.41 8.41
CA ASP A 49 2.25 -16.15 9.65
C ASP A 49 1.14 -16.03 10.71
N LYS A 50 0.08 -15.28 10.41
CA LYS A 50 -1.04 -15.03 11.33
C LYS A 50 -2.27 -15.84 10.91
N PRO A 51 -3.15 -16.22 11.84
CA PRO A 51 -4.40 -16.89 11.48
C PRO A 51 -5.35 -15.94 10.74
N ASP A 52 -6.18 -16.49 9.86
CA ASP A 52 -7.05 -15.71 8.97
C ASP A 52 -7.98 -14.73 9.72
N HIS A 53 -8.48 -15.12 10.89
CA HIS A 53 -9.38 -14.28 11.68
C HIS A 53 -8.70 -13.01 12.22
N GLU A 54 -7.41 -13.07 12.58
CA GLU A 54 -6.67 -11.90 13.04
C GLU A 54 -6.40 -10.93 11.90
N VAL A 55 -6.03 -11.46 10.73
CA VAL A 55 -5.77 -10.64 9.55
C VAL A 55 -7.04 -10.02 9.02
N ALA A 56 -8.14 -10.77 9.02
CA ALA A 56 -9.46 -10.25 8.69
C ALA A 56 -9.85 -9.08 9.59
N LYS A 57 -9.65 -9.21 10.91
CA LYS A 57 -9.92 -8.15 11.90
C LYS A 57 -9.04 -6.92 11.67
N LYS A 58 -7.73 -7.12 11.42
CA LYS A 58 -6.78 -6.03 11.12
C LYS A 58 -7.21 -5.27 9.85
N LEU A 59 -7.48 -6.00 8.77
CA LEU A 59 -7.88 -5.41 7.48
C LEU A 59 -9.20 -4.63 7.61
N PHE A 60 -10.19 -5.19 8.31
CA PHE A 60 -11.46 -4.48 8.53
C PHE A 60 -11.25 -3.17 9.31
N LYS A 61 -10.41 -3.19 10.35
CA LYS A 61 -10.05 -2.00 11.14
C LYS A 61 -9.36 -0.94 10.27
N GLU A 62 -8.41 -1.34 9.44
CA GLU A 62 -7.67 -0.43 8.56
C GLU A 62 -8.58 0.17 7.48
N LEU A 63 -9.40 -0.65 6.81
CA LEU A 63 -10.36 -0.18 5.82
C LEU A 63 -11.35 0.83 6.42
N PHE A 64 -11.85 0.56 7.63
CA PHE A 64 -12.79 1.46 8.29
C PHE A 64 -12.12 2.76 8.76
N ALA A 65 -10.89 2.68 9.26
CA ALA A 65 -10.11 3.86 9.63
C ALA A 65 -9.82 4.75 8.40
N SER A 66 -9.46 4.14 7.27
CA SER A 66 -9.22 4.84 6.00
C SER A 66 -10.49 5.49 5.46
N TYR A 67 -11.64 4.79 5.54
CA TYR A 67 -12.94 5.37 5.18
C TYR A 67 -13.26 6.63 6.01
N LYS A 68 -13.05 6.57 7.33
CA LYS A 68 -13.25 7.73 8.21
C LYS A 68 -12.28 8.89 7.92
N LYS A 69 -11.04 8.59 7.52
CA LYS A 69 -9.99 9.57 7.20
C LYS A 69 -10.00 10.05 5.74
N GLN A 70 -10.97 9.61 4.93
CA GLN A 70 -11.02 9.92 3.50
C GLN A 70 -11.06 11.44 3.22
N TRP A 71 -11.83 12.20 3.99
CA TRP A 71 -11.94 13.65 3.80
C TRP A 71 -10.61 14.38 4.02
N MET A 72 -9.84 13.98 5.04
CA MET A 72 -8.53 14.56 5.35
C MET A 72 -7.51 14.24 4.25
N THR A 73 -7.58 13.01 3.73
CA THR A 73 -6.74 12.58 2.61
C THR A 73 -7.06 13.38 1.34
N ASN A 74 -8.35 13.60 1.06
CA ASN A 74 -8.78 14.44 -0.07
C ASN A 74 -8.29 15.88 0.05
N LEU A 75 -8.36 16.47 1.25
CA LEU A 75 -7.84 17.80 1.51
C LEU A 75 -6.32 17.87 1.29
N ASN A 76 -5.57 16.89 1.82
CA ASN A 76 -4.12 16.82 1.62
C ASN A 76 -3.74 16.79 0.13
N PHE A 77 -4.42 15.97 -0.66
CA PHE A 77 -4.20 15.93 -2.12
C PHE A 77 -4.61 17.24 -2.80
N TRP A 78 -5.67 17.90 -2.35
CA TRP A 78 -6.08 19.20 -2.90
C TRP A 78 -5.03 20.28 -2.63
N CYS A 79 -4.52 20.38 -1.40
CA CYS A 79 -3.44 21.31 -1.05
C CYS A 79 -2.18 21.03 -1.86
N HIS A 80 -1.78 19.76 -2.00
CA HIS A 80 -0.62 19.38 -2.82
C HIS A 80 -0.78 19.81 -4.29
N ARG A 81 -1.97 19.62 -4.88
CA ARG A 81 -2.26 20.09 -6.24
C ARG A 81 -2.23 21.61 -6.36
N LEU A 82 -2.73 22.34 -5.35
CA LEU A 82 -2.69 23.80 -5.33
C LEU A 82 -1.27 24.34 -5.26
N ASN A 83 -0.44 23.81 -4.36
CA ASN A 83 0.96 24.22 -4.24
C ASN A 83 1.68 24.00 -5.57
N LYS A 84 1.52 22.82 -6.18
CA LYS A 84 2.10 22.53 -7.50
C LYS A 84 1.62 23.51 -8.59
N ALA A 85 0.36 23.92 -8.56
CA ALA A 85 -0.19 24.90 -9.50
C ALA A 85 0.37 26.32 -9.28
N ILE A 86 0.60 26.72 -8.03
CA ILE A 86 1.22 27.99 -7.67
C ILE A 86 2.69 28.02 -8.11
N ASP A 87 3.45 26.96 -7.80
CA ASP A 87 4.86 26.84 -8.19
C ASP A 87 5.04 26.93 -9.71
N MET A 88 4.17 26.25 -10.48
CA MET A 88 4.17 26.36 -11.94
C MET A 88 3.89 27.80 -12.42
N ARG A 89 2.95 28.52 -11.79
CA ARG A 89 2.67 29.93 -12.16
C ARG A 89 3.85 30.86 -11.87
N ILE A 90 4.58 30.63 -10.79
CA ILE A 90 5.77 31.41 -10.43
C ILE A 90 6.90 31.13 -11.43
N SER A 91 7.13 29.86 -11.79
CA SER A 91 8.15 29.47 -12.76
C SER A 91 7.88 29.96 -14.19
N THR A 92 6.62 30.17 -14.58
CA THR A 92 6.27 30.73 -15.90
C THR A 92 6.35 32.26 -16.00
N LYS A 93 6.52 32.94 -14.86
CA LYS A 93 6.61 34.42 -14.78
C LYS A 93 8.05 34.94 -14.60
N SER A 94 9.03 34.03 -14.47
CA SER A 94 10.47 34.33 -14.52
C SER A 94 11.03 33.99 -15.89
#